data_AF-A0AAW2VHU5-F1
#
_entry.id   AF-A0AAW2VHU5-F1
#
_cell.length_a   1.000
_cell.length_b   1.000
_cell.length_c   1.000
_cell.angle_alpha   90.00
_cell.angle_beta   90.00
_cell.angle_gamma   90.00
#
_symmetry.space_group_name_H-M   'P 1'
#
loop_
_entity.id
_entity.type
_entity.pdbx_description
1 polymer ?
#
loop_
_entity_poly.entity_id
_entity_poly.type
_entity_poly.pdbx_seq_one_letter_code
_entity_poly.pdbx_strand_id
1 'polypeptide(L)'
;MDQDKNNSQQFQSKWNEQYTWEVFDPCTVITIGVFDNCQLQGDNRGERIQELGSVAKLHYSHPLSCHQIEILRHQATQIVSTRLSRSEPPLRKEVVEYMLDVGSNLWSVRRSKANHYRIAGILSAIVKVIKWFNQIRTWNSPFITVLVHILFLAFVCFPWMILSTIFLYLFLIGTWNYRGRPRHPPHMDVKLSQADTALNDELDEEFDTFPTSQKQIDILKMRYDRLRAIASRVQTVLGDMATQGERFYNLLSWRDPRATALFLILCLIASVLLYITPPKVVVTVMGFYTMRHPRFRDQRPSYPMNFLRRLPARTDSLL
;
A
#
# COMPACT_ATOMS: atom_id res chain seq x y z
N MET A 1 46.03 51.45 -7.11
CA MET A 1 45.36 51.42 -5.79
C MET A 1 43.93 51.89 -6.04
N ASP A 2 43.06 51.00 -6.55
CA ASP A 2 41.58 51.18 -6.63
C ASP A 2 40.92 50.00 -7.40
N GLN A 3 41.17 48.76 -6.99
CA GLN A 3 40.49 47.59 -7.60
C GLN A 3 40.04 46.50 -6.60
N ASP A 4 40.36 46.63 -5.31
CA ASP A 4 40.03 45.61 -4.30
C ASP A 4 38.75 45.88 -3.48
N LYS A 5 38.05 47.01 -3.72
CA LYS A 5 36.85 47.36 -2.91
C LYS A 5 35.52 46.80 -3.44
N ASN A 6 35.46 46.22 -4.64
CA ASN A 6 34.19 45.75 -5.22
C ASN A 6 33.86 44.28 -4.97
N ASN A 7 34.82 43.43 -4.58
CA ASN A 7 34.54 41.99 -4.39
C ASN A 7 33.99 41.65 -3.00
N SER A 8 34.03 42.57 -2.03
CA SER A 8 33.56 42.31 -0.66
C SER A 8 32.06 42.55 -0.44
N GLN A 9 31.36 43.16 -1.41
CA GLN A 9 29.91 43.43 -1.27
C GLN A 9 29.02 42.27 -1.75
N GLN A 10 29.53 41.30 -2.52
CA GLN A 10 28.69 40.28 -3.16
C GLN A 10 28.28 39.11 -2.24
N PHE A 11 28.92 38.95 -1.08
CA PHE A 11 28.54 37.92 -0.10
C PHE A 11 27.55 38.39 0.97
N GLN A 12 27.16 39.68 1.00
CA GLN A 12 26.10 40.19 1.88
C GLN A 12 24.78 40.27 1.12
N SER A 13 24.16 39.12 0.89
CA SER A 13 22.82 39.08 0.30
C SER A 13 21.77 39.56 1.31
N LYS A 14 21.01 40.60 0.94
CA LYS A 14 19.88 41.11 1.73
C LYS A 14 18.58 40.53 1.18
N TRP A 15 18.12 39.43 1.77
CA TRP A 15 16.83 38.81 1.45
C TRP A 15 15.75 39.39 2.36
N ASN A 16 15.10 40.47 1.93
CA ASN A 16 14.03 41.15 2.69
C ASN A 16 12.63 40.80 2.18
N GLU A 17 12.44 39.58 1.69
CA GLU A 17 11.14 39.11 1.22
C GLU A 17 10.52 38.14 2.23
N GLN A 18 9.29 38.44 2.64
CA GLN A 18 8.52 37.60 3.54
C GLN A 18 7.49 36.82 2.73
N TYR A 19 7.53 35.50 2.84
CA TYR A 19 6.54 34.61 2.26
C TYR A 19 5.77 33.90 3.37
N THR A 20 4.47 33.70 3.15
CA THR A 20 3.59 32.99 4.07
C THR A 20 2.92 31.84 3.34
N TRP A 21 2.80 30.70 4.01
CA TRP A 21 2.16 29.50 3.50
C TRP A 21 1.41 28.79 4.60
N GLU A 22 0.29 28.18 4.25
CA GLU A 22 -0.52 27.38 5.15
C GLU A 22 0.14 26.01 5.35
N VAL A 23 0.43 25.66 6.60
CA VAL A 23 1.04 24.38 6.98
C VAL A 23 -0.07 23.42 7.40
N PHE A 24 -0.24 22.35 6.61
CA PHE A 24 -1.32 21.37 6.82
C PHE A 24 -0.86 20.10 7.53
N ASP A 25 0.44 19.81 7.55
CA ASP A 25 1.02 18.60 8.14
C ASP A 25 2.23 18.98 9.05
N PRO A 26 2.35 18.44 10.27
CA PRO A 26 3.55 18.61 11.12
C PRO A 26 4.86 18.17 10.45
N CYS A 27 4.81 17.36 9.38
CA CYS A 27 5.97 16.95 8.59
C CYS A 27 6.22 17.81 7.33
N THR A 28 5.63 19.00 7.21
CA THR A 28 5.85 19.87 6.04
C THR A 28 7.32 20.32 5.97
N VAL A 29 8.08 19.77 5.03
CA VAL A 29 9.49 20.14 4.80
C VAL A 29 9.54 21.34 3.84
N ILE A 30 10.08 22.45 4.30
CA ILE A 30 10.37 23.62 3.46
C ILE A 30 11.79 23.46 2.91
N THR A 31 11.89 23.21 1.62
CA THR A 31 13.20 23.15 0.92
C THR A 31 13.54 24.54 0.40
N ILE A 32 14.58 25.15 0.97
CA ILE A 32 15.12 26.43 0.50
C ILE A 32 16.41 26.13 -0.28
N GLY A 33 16.35 26.28 -1.60
CA GLY A 33 17.52 26.18 -2.47
C GLY A 33 18.07 27.58 -2.77
N VAL A 34 19.34 27.82 -2.49
CA VAL A 34 20.05 29.03 -2.94
C VAL A 34 20.85 28.66 -4.17
N PHE A 35 20.44 29.20 -5.32
CA PHE A 35 21.11 28.97 -6.59
C PHE A 35 21.92 30.20 -6.94
N ASP A 36 23.18 30.01 -7.36
CA ASP A 36 23.94 31.08 -7.99
C ASP A 36 23.34 31.34 -9.36
N ASN A 37 22.91 32.59 -9.58
CA ASN A 37 22.29 32.98 -10.82
C ASN A 37 23.40 33.24 -11.84
N CYS A 38 24.00 32.17 -12.36
CA CYS A 38 24.93 32.24 -13.49
C CYS A 38 24.16 32.81 -14.69
N GLN A 39 24.21 34.12 -14.87
CA GLN A 39 23.47 34.87 -15.87
C GLN A 39 23.72 34.30 -17.27
N LEU A 40 22.87 33.37 -17.71
CA LEU A 40 22.70 33.10 -19.12
C LEU A 40 21.93 34.29 -19.68
N GLN A 41 22.64 35.11 -20.45
CA GLN A 41 22.11 36.26 -21.18
C GLN A 41 20.93 35.81 -22.06
N GLY A 42 19.72 36.06 -21.58
CA GLY A 42 18.46 35.92 -22.29
C GLY A 42 17.47 36.85 -21.62
N ASP A 43 17.16 37.94 -22.31
CA ASP A 43 16.28 39.01 -21.84
C ASP A 43 14.83 38.53 -21.77
N ASN A 44 14.35 38.22 -20.56
CA ASN A 44 12.93 38.09 -20.23
C ASN A 44 12.76 38.17 -18.70
N ARG A 45 12.52 39.38 -18.18
CA ARG A 45 12.24 39.60 -16.74
C ARG A 45 10.82 39.19 -16.31
N GLY A 46 9.94 38.86 -17.26
CA GLY A 46 8.56 38.42 -17.00
C GLY A 46 8.41 36.94 -16.66
N GLU A 47 9.34 36.07 -17.08
CA GLU A 47 9.23 34.61 -16.90
C GLU A 47 9.83 34.11 -15.56
N ARG A 48 10.72 34.88 -14.94
CA ARG A 48 11.47 34.44 -13.74
C ARG A 48 10.65 34.32 -12.46
N ILE A 49 9.59 35.12 -12.30
CA ILE A 49 8.66 34.98 -11.16
C ILE A 49 7.78 33.73 -11.34
N GLN A 50 7.54 33.31 -12.59
CA GLN A 50 6.84 32.07 -12.89
C GLN A 50 7.73 30.84 -12.65
N GLU A 51 9.05 30.97 -12.79
CA GLU A 51 10.03 29.92 -12.45
C GLU A 51 10.19 29.68 -10.94
N LEU A 52 10.13 30.70 -10.09
CA LEU A 52 10.17 30.50 -8.63
C LEU A 52 8.89 29.80 -8.11
N GLY A 53 7.72 30.17 -8.65
CA GLY A 53 6.49 29.38 -8.49
C GLY A 53 6.54 28.02 -9.19
N SER A 54 7.49 27.82 -10.11
CA SER A 54 7.70 26.54 -10.79
C SER A 54 8.46 25.54 -9.94
N VAL A 55 9.28 25.94 -8.97
CA VAL A 55 10.01 24.97 -8.11
C VAL A 55 9.03 24.12 -7.28
N ALA A 56 7.98 24.75 -6.74
CA ALA A 56 6.88 24.03 -6.07
C ALA A 56 6.07 23.15 -7.03
N LYS A 57 5.90 23.58 -8.29
CA LYS A 57 5.26 22.78 -9.35
C LYS A 57 6.19 21.68 -9.92
N LEU A 58 7.50 21.84 -9.81
CA LEU A 58 8.51 20.91 -10.33
C LEU A 58 8.49 19.61 -9.56
N HIS A 59 8.18 19.64 -8.27
CA HIS A 59 8.00 18.44 -7.46
C HIS A 59 6.79 17.60 -7.91
N TYR A 60 5.78 18.20 -8.55
CA TYR A 60 4.64 17.47 -9.11
C TYR A 60 4.94 16.88 -10.49
N SER A 61 5.78 17.53 -11.30
CA SER A 61 6.16 17.04 -12.64
C SER A 61 7.36 16.09 -12.61
N HIS A 62 8.29 16.29 -11.67
CA HIS A 62 9.49 15.50 -11.45
C HIS A 62 9.63 15.22 -9.94
N PRO A 63 8.89 14.22 -9.42
CA PRO A 63 8.99 13.87 -8.02
C PRO A 63 10.42 13.45 -7.69
N LEU A 64 10.91 13.86 -6.51
CA LEU A 64 12.16 13.38 -5.98
C LEU A 64 12.14 11.85 -5.87
N SER A 65 13.26 11.20 -6.19
CA SER A 65 13.38 9.76 -5.98
C SER A 65 13.24 9.41 -4.49
N CYS A 66 12.76 8.21 -4.17
CA CYS A 66 12.61 7.75 -2.78
C CYS A 66 13.92 7.91 -1.99
N HIS A 67 15.07 7.71 -2.63
CA HIS A 67 16.38 7.88 -2.02
C HIS A 67 16.71 9.35 -1.70
N GLN A 68 16.41 10.28 -2.62
CA GLN A 68 16.62 11.72 -2.39
C GLN A 68 15.74 12.24 -1.25
N ILE A 69 14.49 11.77 -1.17
CA ILE A 69 13.56 12.11 -0.08
C ILE A 69 14.13 11.64 1.26
N GLU A 70 14.68 10.41 1.32
CA GLU A 70 15.26 9.87 2.54
C GLU A 70 16.48 10.67 3.02
N ILE A 71 17.36 11.07 2.12
CA ILE A 71 18.53 11.92 2.44
C ILE A 71 18.07 13.27 3.04
N LEU A 72 17.10 13.91 2.38
CA LEU A 72 16.58 15.21 2.83
C LEU A 72 15.86 15.08 4.19
N ARG A 73 15.10 13.99 4.40
CA ARG A 73 14.45 13.69 5.68
C ARG A 73 15.47 13.52 6.81
N HIS A 74 16.56 12.81 6.55
CA HIS A 74 17.63 12.64 7.52
C HIS A 74 18.28 13.99 7.88
N GLN A 75 18.61 14.82 6.89
CA GLN A 75 19.17 16.16 7.12
C GLN A 75 18.22 17.07 7.90
N ALA A 76 16.94 17.12 7.50
CA ALA A 76 15.91 17.88 8.20
C ALA A 76 15.79 17.46 9.66
N THR A 77 15.85 16.15 9.93
CA THR A 77 15.76 15.64 11.29
C THR A 77 16.94 16.03 12.15
N GLN A 78 18.18 15.97 11.65
CA GLN A 78 19.35 16.41 12.43
C GLN A 78 19.23 17.90 12.80
N ILE A 79 18.71 18.73 11.89
CA ILE A 79 18.45 20.15 12.16
C ILE A 79 17.37 20.29 13.25
N VAL A 80 16.23 19.62 13.11
CA VAL A 80 15.12 19.71 14.08
C VAL A 80 15.54 19.19 15.45
N SER A 81 16.27 18.08 15.52
CA SER A 81 16.86 17.55 16.75
C SER A 81 17.78 18.56 17.44
N THR A 82 18.63 19.25 16.69
CA THR A 82 19.53 20.27 17.24
C THR A 82 18.79 21.51 17.73
N ARG A 83 17.63 21.82 17.12
CA ARG A 83 16.77 22.93 17.53
C ARG A 83 15.98 22.59 18.79
N LEU A 84 15.38 21.41 18.84
CA LEU A 84 14.56 20.94 19.97
C LEU A 84 15.39 20.53 21.20
N SER A 85 16.67 20.21 21.04
CA SER A 85 17.56 20.06 22.21
C SER A 85 17.81 21.39 22.94
N ARG A 86 17.49 22.52 22.31
CA ARG A 86 17.61 23.88 22.87
C ARG A 86 16.27 24.49 23.28
N SER A 87 15.14 23.78 23.12
CA SER A 87 13.83 24.27 23.56
C SER A 87 13.66 24.13 25.07
N GLU A 88 12.66 24.81 25.66
CA GLU A 88 12.25 24.59 27.04
C GLU A 88 10.86 23.90 27.06
N PRO A 89 10.75 22.64 27.52
CA PRO A 89 11.82 21.75 27.98
C PRO A 89 12.70 21.20 26.82
N PRO A 90 13.98 20.86 27.10
CA PRO A 90 14.87 20.33 26.06
C PRO A 90 14.49 18.89 25.72
N LEU A 91 14.26 18.63 24.44
CA LEU A 91 13.98 17.28 23.94
C LEU A 91 15.27 16.59 23.52
N ARG A 92 15.46 15.36 24.00
CA ARG A 92 16.63 14.57 23.60
C ARG A 92 16.52 14.16 22.13
N LYS A 93 17.67 13.98 21.48
CA LYS A 93 17.76 13.61 20.06
C LYS A 93 16.95 12.35 19.74
N GLU A 94 16.99 11.35 20.62
CA GLU A 94 16.29 10.08 20.45
C GLU A 94 14.77 10.28 20.42
N VAL A 95 14.26 11.20 21.25
CA VAL A 95 12.83 11.54 21.29
C VAL A 95 12.41 12.23 19.99
N VAL A 96 13.25 13.14 19.49
CA VAL A 96 12.98 13.86 18.23
C VAL A 96 13.05 12.92 17.03
N GLU A 97 14.05 12.05 16.97
CA GLU A 97 14.19 11.03 15.92
C GLU A 97 13.04 10.02 15.93
N TYR A 98 12.55 9.65 17.11
CA TYR A 98 11.35 8.83 17.27
C TYR A 98 10.09 9.57 16.80
N MET A 99 9.90 10.84 17.19
CA MET A 99 8.75 11.66 16.77
C MET A 99 8.72 11.90 15.26
N LEU A 100 9.88 12.06 14.63
CA LEU A 100 10.03 12.29 13.19
C LEU A 100 10.13 10.99 12.38
N ASP A 101 9.97 9.82 13.02
CA ASP A 101 10.00 8.50 12.38
C ASP A 101 11.19 8.33 11.42
N VAL A 102 12.39 8.73 11.87
CA VAL A 102 13.62 8.65 11.06
C VAL A 102 14.00 7.20 10.76
N GLY A 103 13.67 6.29 11.68
CA GLY A 103 13.83 4.86 11.54
C GLY A 103 12.67 4.18 10.81
N SER A 104 11.89 4.88 9.98
CA SER A 104 10.74 4.28 9.28
C SER A 104 11.11 3.05 8.44
N ASN A 105 12.31 3.09 7.83
CA ASN A 105 12.88 2.02 7.00
C ASN A 105 13.54 0.88 7.81
N LEU A 106 13.71 1.04 9.12
CA LEU A 106 14.30 0.02 9.97
C LEU A 106 13.27 -1.07 10.30
N TRP A 107 13.76 -2.30 10.39
CA TRP A 107 12.93 -3.45 10.78
C TRP A 107 12.49 -3.31 12.24
N SER A 108 11.20 -3.54 12.51
CA SER A 108 10.65 -3.67 13.85
C SER A 108 9.55 -4.73 13.85
N VAL A 109 9.64 -5.65 14.81
CA VAL A 109 8.62 -6.69 15.04
C VAL A 109 7.28 -6.08 15.44
N ARG A 110 7.27 -5.06 16.31
CA ARG A 110 6.05 -4.38 16.75
C ARG A 110 5.36 -3.66 15.59
N ARG A 111 6.11 -2.92 14.77
CA ARG A 111 5.58 -2.25 13.56
C ARG A 111 5.03 -3.27 12.56
N SER A 112 5.71 -4.41 12.37
CA SER A 112 5.24 -5.51 11.54
C SER A 112 3.90 -6.09 12.03
N LYS A 113 3.74 -6.30 13.35
CA LYS A 113 2.46 -6.72 13.96
C LYS A 113 1.35 -5.68 13.75
N ALA A 114 1.64 -4.40 13.99
CA ALA A 114 0.67 -3.32 13.79
C ALA A 114 0.16 -3.30 12.34
N ASN A 115 1.07 -3.41 11.36
CA ASN A 115 0.70 -3.51 9.94
C ASN A 115 -0.09 -4.78 9.62
N HIS A 116 0.28 -5.92 10.23
CA HIS A 116 -0.48 -7.16 10.10
C HIS A 116 -1.93 -7.00 10.56
N TYR A 117 -2.17 -6.40 11.73
CA TYR A 117 -3.53 -6.16 12.23
C TYR A 117 -4.33 -5.18 11.37
N ARG A 118 -3.67 -4.14 10.82
CA ARG A 118 -4.31 -3.21 9.87
C ARG A 118 -4.77 -3.95 8.61
N ILE A 119 -3.91 -4.81 8.05
CA ILE A 119 -4.25 -5.65 6.89
C ILE A 119 -5.37 -6.64 7.25
N ALA A 120 -5.27 -7.33 8.39
CA ALA A 120 -6.29 -8.26 8.85
C ALA A 120 -7.66 -7.57 9.03
N GLY A 121 -7.68 -6.34 9.52
CA GLY A 121 -8.88 -5.50 9.60
C GLY A 121 -9.53 -5.27 8.23
N ILE A 122 -8.74 -4.89 7.23
CA ILE A 122 -9.22 -4.70 5.85
C ILE A 122 -9.71 -6.02 5.25
N LEU A 123 -8.95 -7.10 5.42
CA LEU A 123 -9.31 -8.44 4.93
C LEU A 123 -10.56 -8.99 5.64
N SER A 124 -10.84 -8.59 6.88
CA SER A 124 -12.04 -9.02 7.60
C SER A 124 -13.34 -8.61 6.90
N ALA A 125 -13.34 -7.46 6.20
CA ALA A 125 -14.47 -7.02 5.40
C ALA A 125 -14.70 -7.98 4.22
N ILE A 126 -13.63 -8.38 3.52
CA ILE A 126 -13.68 -9.37 2.43
C ILE A 126 -14.19 -10.72 2.96
N VAL A 127 -13.69 -11.18 4.12
CA VAL A 127 -14.15 -12.42 4.75
C VAL A 127 -15.64 -12.36 5.09
N LYS A 128 -16.15 -11.23 5.59
CA LYS A 128 -17.59 -11.04 5.84
C LYS A 128 -18.41 -11.13 4.56
N VAL A 129 -17.96 -10.50 3.47
CA VAL A 129 -18.62 -10.59 2.15
C VAL A 129 -18.62 -12.02 1.63
N ILE A 130 -17.49 -12.74 1.73
CA ILE A 130 -17.40 -14.16 1.32
C ILE A 130 -18.35 -15.03 2.14
N LYS A 131 -18.41 -14.84 3.46
CA LYS A 131 -19.33 -15.58 4.34
C LYS A 131 -20.80 -15.28 3.99
N TRP A 132 -21.16 -14.02 3.78
CA TRP A 132 -22.50 -13.62 3.36
C TRP A 132 -22.87 -14.21 1.99
N PHE A 133 -21.96 -14.15 1.01
CA PHE A 133 -22.16 -14.77 -0.29
C PHE A 133 -22.32 -16.29 -0.18
N ASN A 134 -21.55 -16.94 0.70
CA ASN A 134 -21.72 -18.36 0.99
C ASN A 134 -23.08 -18.67 1.61
N GLN A 135 -23.65 -17.80 2.45
CA GLN A 135 -25.02 -17.95 2.98
C GLN A 135 -26.08 -17.87 1.88
N ILE A 136 -25.89 -16.97 0.90
CA ILE A 136 -26.76 -16.91 -0.30
C ILE A 136 -26.66 -18.21 -1.07
N ARG A 137 -25.42 -18.72 -1.23
CA ARG A 137 -25.19 -19.99 -1.88
C ARG A 137 -25.78 -21.16 -1.10
N THR A 138 -25.81 -21.19 0.22
CA THR A 138 -26.43 -22.31 0.95
C THR A 138 -27.95 -22.25 0.96
N TRP A 139 -28.57 -21.20 0.40
CA TRP A 139 -30.03 -20.99 0.41
C TRP A 139 -30.62 -21.02 1.83
N ASN A 140 -29.83 -20.56 2.81
CA ASN A 140 -30.24 -20.56 4.23
C ASN A 140 -31.46 -19.66 4.48
N SER A 141 -31.64 -18.62 3.66
CA SER A 141 -32.77 -17.70 3.72
C SER A 141 -33.34 -17.52 2.31
N PRO A 142 -34.32 -18.33 1.89
CA PRO A 142 -34.77 -18.39 0.50
C PRO A 142 -35.31 -17.05 -0.02
N PHE A 143 -35.93 -16.25 0.84
CA PHE A 143 -36.39 -14.91 0.49
C PHE A 143 -35.24 -13.97 0.10
N ILE A 144 -34.16 -13.96 0.90
CA ILE A 144 -32.97 -13.14 0.63
C ILE A 144 -32.28 -13.61 -0.63
N THR A 145 -32.18 -14.93 -0.84
CA THR A 145 -31.58 -15.45 -2.08
C THR A 145 -32.39 -15.07 -3.29
N VAL A 146 -33.72 -15.22 -3.27
CA VAL A 146 -34.58 -14.81 -4.39
C VAL A 146 -34.45 -13.30 -4.65
N LEU A 147 -34.45 -12.47 -3.61
CA LEU A 147 -34.21 -11.03 -3.75
C LEU A 147 -32.87 -10.73 -4.42
N VAL A 148 -31.78 -11.41 -4.01
CA VAL A 148 -30.45 -11.24 -4.62
C VAL A 148 -30.46 -11.65 -6.09
N HIS A 149 -31.16 -12.70 -6.48
CA HIS A 149 -31.29 -13.08 -7.90
C HIS A 149 -32.08 -12.04 -8.71
N ILE A 150 -33.15 -11.46 -8.14
CA ILE A 150 -33.91 -10.37 -8.77
C ILE A 150 -33.03 -9.12 -8.95
N LEU A 151 -32.31 -8.71 -7.91
CA LEU A 151 -31.40 -7.56 -7.95
C LEU A 151 -30.25 -7.80 -8.95
N PHE A 152 -29.69 -9.01 -8.96
CA PHE A 152 -28.67 -9.42 -9.92
C PHE A 152 -29.16 -9.30 -11.36
N LEU A 153 -30.37 -9.80 -11.67
CA LEU A 153 -30.98 -9.64 -12.99
C LEU A 153 -31.20 -8.16 -13.36
N ALA A 154 -31.68 -7.35 -12.42
CA ALA A 154 -31.86 -5.91 -12.65
C ALA A 154 -30.54 -5.22 -13.03
N PHE A 155 -29.43 -5.53 -12.33
CA PHE A 155 -28.11 -4.98 -12.66
C PHE A 155 -27.56 -5.45 -14.01
N VAL A 156 -27.83 -6.71 -14.41
CA VAL A 156 -27.43 -7.20 -15.74
C VAL A 156 -28.24 -6.54 -16.86
N CYS A 157 -29.53 -6.30 -16.64
CA CYS A 157 -30.38 -5.59 -17.59
C CYS A 157 -29.95 -4.12 -17.76
N PHE A 158 -29.61 -3.45 -16.65
CA PHE A 158 -29.28 -2.03 -16.59
C PHE A 158 -27.88 -1.77 -15.99
N PRO A 159 -26.79 -2.07 -16.72
CA PRO A 159 -25.43 -1.93 -16.20
C PRO A 159 -25.05 -0.48 -15.84
N TRP A 160 -25.67 0.51 -16.49
CA TRP A 160 -25.48 1.94 -16.18
C TRP A 160 -25.88 2.29 -14.74
N MET A 161 -26.80 1.54 -14.13
CA MET A 161 -27.21 1.75 -12.74
C MET A 161 -26.17 1.27 -11.73
N ILE A 162 -25.24 0.40 -12.11
CA ILE A 162 -24.24 -0.16 -11.18
C ILE A 162 -23.40 0.97 -10.59
N LEU A 163 -22.85 1.82 -11.46
CA LEU A 163 -22.01 2.93 -11.02
C LEU A 163 -22.78 3.91 -10.11
N SER A 164 -24.01 4.25 -10.50
CA SER A 164 -24.88 5.14 -9.72
C SER A 164 -25.21 4.56 -8.33
N THR A 165 -25.54 3.27 -8.25
CA THR A 165 -25.82 2.60 -6.97
C THR A 165 -24.59 2.49 -6.07
N ILE A 166 -23.39 2.29 -6.64
CA ILE A 166 -22.13 2.31 -5.89
C ILE A 166 -21.90 3.69 -5.27
N PHE A 167 -22.02 4.77 -6.04
CA PHE A 167 -21.84 6.13 -5.51
C PHE A 167 -22.89 6.48 -4.45
N LEU A 168 -24.16 6.09 -4.66
CA LEU A 168 -25.21 6.26 -3.66
C LEU A 168 -24.88 5.51 -2.37
N TYR A 169 -24.42 4.26 -2.47
CA TYR A 169 -24.06 3.46 -1.30
C TYR A 169 -22.86 4.03 -0.54
N LEU A 170 -21.83 4.50 -1.26
CA LEU A 170 -20.69 5.21 -0.65
C LEU A 170 -21.12 6.50 0.04
N PHE A 171 -22.01 7.27 -0.57
CA PHE A 171 -22.58 8.49 0.03
C PHE A 171 -23.38 8.16 1.29
N LEU A 172 -24.25 7.15 1.26
CA LEU A 172 -25.03 6.71 2.42
C LEU A 172 -24.14 6.20 3.56
N ILE A 173 -23.12 5.39 3.24
CA ILE A 173 -22.13 4.96 4.24
C ILE A 173 -21.37 6.17 4.81
N GLY A 174 -20.89 7.07 3.96
CA GLY A 174 -20.14 8.25 4.38
C GLY A 174 -20.95 9.16 5.30
N THR A 175 -22.18 9.46 4.92
CA THR A 175 -23.13 10.26 5.71
C THR A 175 -23.55 9.55 7.00
N TRP A 176 -23.70 8.23 7.00
CA TRP A 176 -23.96 7.45 8.21
C TRP A 176 -22.76 7.47 9.15
N ASN A 177 -21.55 7.22 8.63
CA ASN A 177 -20.30 7.22 9.39
C ASN A 177 -19.96 8.60 9.94
N TYR A 178 -20.41 9.69 9.29
CA TYR A 178 -20.24 11.05 9.79
C TYR A 178 -20.83 11.23 11.20
N ARG A 179 -21.92 10.54 11.54
CA ARG A 179 -22.52 10.59 12.87
C ARG A 179 -21.61 10.03 13.96
N GLY A 180 -20.78 9.05 13.61
CA GLY A 180 -19.80 8.41 14.50
C GLY A 180 -18.38 8.95 14.33
N ARG A 181 -18.20 10.09 13.66
CA ARG A 181 -16.85 10.61 13.37
C ARG A 181 -16.07 10.90 14.66
N PRO A 182 -14.75 10.60 14.69
CA PRO A 182 -13.87 11.07 15.75
C PRO A 182 -13.92 12.60 15.81
N ARG A 183 -14.07 13.16 17.03
CA ARG A 183 -14.07 14.62 17.26
C ARG A 183 -12.73 15.15 17.76
N HIS A 184 -11.81 14.25 18.13
CA HIS A 184 -10.47 14.60 18.55
C HIS A 184 -9.55 14.75 17.33
N PRO A 185 -8.50 15.58 17.42
CA PRO A 185 -7.48 15.62 16.39
C PRO A 185 -6.83 14.23 16.20
N PRO A 186 -6.19 13.98 15.04
CA PRO A 186 -5.37 12.80 14.85
C PRO A 186 -4.32 12.76 15.96
N HIS A 187 -4.39 11.74 16.82
CA HIS A 187 -3.43 11.52 17.88
C HIS A 187 -2.75 10.17 17.65
N MET A 188 -1.59 9.98 18.25
CA MET A 188 -0.85 8.73 18.13
C MET A 188 -1.57 7.63 18.90
N ASP A 189 -2.25 6.75 18.16
CA ASP A 189 -2.99 5.62 18.73
C ASP A 189 -2.02 4.54 19.24
N VAL A 190 -1.90 4.45 20.58
CA VAL A 190 -1.04 3.47 21.26
C VAL A 190 -1.46 2.03 20.92
N LYS A 191 -2.77 1.77 20.85
CA LYS A 191 -3.32 0.45 20.48
C LYS A 191 -3.08 0.09 19.02
N LEU A 192 -3.22 1.06 18.11
CA LEU A 192 -3.00 0.85 16.68
C LEU A 192 -1.52 0.55 16.41
N SER A 193 -0.63 1.24 17.11
CA SER A 193 0.81 1.02 17.03
C SER A 193 1.30 -0.19 17.84
N GLN A 194 0.40 -0.90 18.53
CA GLN A 194 0.71 -2.05 19.40
C GLN A 194 1.75 -1.72 20.49
N ALA A 195 1.83 -0.44 20.90
CA ALA A 195 2.78 0.03 21.90
C ALA A 195 2.36 -0.37 23.33
N ASP A 196 1.07 -0.58 23.58
CA ASP A 196 0.54 -1.07 24.86
C ASP A 196 0.81 -2.57 25.09
N THR A 197 0.94 -3.33 24.01
CA THR A 197 1.26 -4.77 24.03
C THR A 197 2.74 -5.06 23.78
N ALA A 198 3.58 -4.03 23.66
CA ALA A 198 4.98 -4.18 23.31
C ALA A 198 5.75 -4.84 24.46
N LEU A 199 6.50 -5.90 24.13
CA LEU A 199 7.41 -6.53 25.07
C LEU A 199 8.68 -5.68 25.20
N ASN A 200 9.33 -5.69 26.38
CA ASN A 200 10.59 -4.99 26.60
C ASN A 200 11.65 -5.31 25.54
N ASP A 201 11.78 -6.58 25.12
CA ASP A 201 12.71 -6.95 24.05
C ASP A 201 12.36 -6.36 22.67
N GLU A 202 11.08 -6.13 22.37
CA GLU A 202 10.64 -5.53 21.10
C GLU A 202 10.91 -4.02 21.09
N LEU A 203 10.80 -3.35 22.25
CA LEU A 203 11.20 -1.96 22.43
C LEU A 203 12.73 -1.83 22.36
N ASP A 204 13.46 -2.71 23.03
CA ASP A 204 14.92 -2.76 22.98
C ASP A 204 15.45 -3.06 21.56
N GLU A 205 14.68 -3.69 20.67
CA GLU A 205 15.03 -3.86 19.25
C GLU A 205 14.84 -2.56 18.46
N GLU A 206 13.82 -1.77 18.77
CA GLU A 206 13.55 -0.49 18.11
C GLU A 206 14.53 0.62 18.48
N PHE A 207 15.02 0.60 19.73
CA PHE A 207 16.02 1.55 20.19
C PHE A 207 17.46 1.09 19.92
N ASP A 208 17.66 -0.12 19.39
CA ASP A 208 18.98 -0.60 19.02
C ASP A 208 19.47 0.11 17.74
N THR A 209 20.74 0.50 17.75
CA THR A 209 21.37 1.14 16.59
C THR A 209 21.71 0.07 15.55
N PHE A 210 21.81 0.44 14.27
CA PHE A 210 22.39 -0.42 13.25
C PHE A 210 23.81 0.04 12.91
N PRO A 211 24.86 -0.81 13.03
CA PRO A 211 24.86 -2.20 13.53
C PRO A 211 24.54 -2.33 15.03
N THR A 212 24.03 -3.49 15.45
CA THR A 212 23.56 -3.74 16.82
C THR A 212 24.58 -3.34 17.88
N SER A 213 24.13 -2.56 18.86
CA SER A 213 24.90 -2.20 20.05
C SER A 213 24.89 -3.31 21.11
N GLN A 214 24.03 -4.32 20.93
CA GLN A 214 23.83 -5.41 21.87
C GLN A 214 25.01 -6.38 21.88
N LYS A 215 25.64 -6.53 23.05
CA LYS A 215 26.82 -7.39 23.22
C LYS A 215 26.48 -8.82 23.66
N GLN A 216 25.27 -9.04 24.18
CA GLN A 216 24.87 -10.36 24.66
C GLN A 216 24.44 -11.28 23.52
N ILE A 217 25.18 -12.38 23.35
CA ILE A 217 25.00 -13.35 22.27
C ILE A 217 23.63 -14.05 22.37
N ASP A 218 23.15 -14.37 23.58
CA ASP A 218 21.88 -15.08 23.75
C ASP A 218 20.67 -14.28 23.25
N ILE A 219 20.67 -12.96 23.47
CA ILE A 219 19.62 -12.06 22.99
C ILE A 219 19.66 -11.96 21.47
N LEU A 220 20.86 -11.84 20.90
CA LEU A 220 21.04 -11.83 19.44
C LEU A 220 20.56 -13.14 18.81
N LYS A 221 20.87 -14.29 19.43
CA LYS A 221 20.41 -15.61 18.97
C LYS A 221 18.89 -15.72 18.99
N MET A 222 18.25 -15.31 20.08
CA MET A 222 16.79 -15.31 20.21
C MET A 222 16.12 -14.41 19.15
N ARG A 223 16.64 -13.19 18.93
CA ARG A 223 16.11 -12.25 17.91
C ARG A 223 16.30 -12.81 16.50
N TYR A 224 17.46 -13.40 16.21
CA TYR A 224 17.74 -14.04 14.94
C TYR A 224 16.79 -15.23 14.68
N ASP A 225 16.60 -16.11 15.67
CA ASP A 225 15.69 -17.26 15.55
C ASP A 225 14.23 -16.80 15.35
N ARG A 226 13.80 -15.73 16.02
CA ARG A 226 12.50 -15.10 15.81
C ARG A 226 12.35 -14.56 14.39
N LEU A 227 13.34 -13.81 13.89
CA LEU A 227 13.34 -13.30 12.53
C LEU A 227 13.30 -14.43 11.52
N ARG A 228 14.09 -15.50 11.74
CA ARG A 228 14.11 -16.70 10.90
C ARG A 228 12.74 -17.38 10.87
N ALA A 229 12.06 -17.51 12.01
CA ALA A 229 10.72 -18.08 12.05
C ALA A 229 9.68 -17.26 11.26
N ILE A 230 9.75 -15.92 11.35
CA ILE A 230 8.88 -15.03 10.56
C ILE A 230 9.22 -15.16 9.07
N ALA A 231 10.50 -15.09 8.72
CA ALA A 231 10.99 -15.23 7.35
C ALA A 231 10.58 -16.58 6.74
N SER A 232 10.65 -17.67 7.50
CA SER A 232 10.19 -19.00 7.05
C SER A 232 8.69 -19.00 6.71
N ARG A 233 7.83 -18.37 7.53
CA ARG A 233 6.39 -18.26 7.22
C ARG A 233 6.14 -17.43 5.96
N VAL A 234 6.84 -16.30 5.83
CA VAL A 234 6.76 -15.45 4.63
C VAL A 234 7.23 -16.22 3.39
N GLN A 235 8.34 -16.96 3.51
CA GLN A 235 8.87 -17.81 2.45
C GLN A 235 7.88 -18.89 2.04
N THR A 236 7.18 -19.54 2.98
CA THR A 236 6.13 -20.52 2.64
C THR A 236 5.01 -19.87 1.84
N VAL A 237 4.50 -18.71 2.27
CA VAL A 237 3.44 -17.99 1.55
C VAL A 237 3.89 -17.55 0.15
N LEU A 238 5.10 -16.99 0.04
CA LEU A 238 5.67 -16.60 -1.25
C LEU A 238 5.92 -17.80 -2.15
N GLY A 239 6.36 -18.93 -1.60
CA GLY A 239 6.53 -20.19 -2.31
C GLY A 239 5.22 -20.74 -2.85
N ASP A 240 4.15 -20.71 -2.05
CA ASP A 240 2.81 -21.11 -2.49
C ASP A 240 2.28 -20.20 -3.60
N MET A 241 2.50 -18.89 -3.49
CA MET A 241 2.14 -17.92 -4.53
C MET A 241 2.94 -18.14 -5.82
N ALA A 242 4.25 -18.38 -5.72
CA ALA A 242 5.11 -18.69 -6.85
C ALA A 242 4.66 -19.98 -7.55
N THR A 243 4.40 -21.05 -6.78
CA THR A 243 3.88 -22.33 -7.28
C THR A 243 2.58 -22.15 -8.06
N GLN A 244 1.64 -21.36 -7.53
CA GLN A 244 0.40 -21.05 -8.23
C GLN A 244 0.65 -20.29 -9.53
N GLY A 245 1.49 -19.24 -9.49
CA GLY A 245 1.86 -18.45 -10.66
C GLY A 245 2.53 -19.29 -11.75
N GLU A 246 3.45 -20.18 -11.37
CA GLU A 246 4.11 -21.11 -12.28
C GLU A 246 3.13 -22.07 -12.95
N ARG A 247 2.16 -22.61 -12.19
CA ARG A 247 1.12 -23.48 -12.76
C ARG A 247 0.27 -22.74 -13.81
N PHE A 248 -0.04 -21.47 -13.58
CA PHE A 248 -0.73 -20.64 -14.58
C PHE A 248 0.14 -20.36 -15.79
N TYR A 249 1.40 -19.96 -15.58
CA TYR A 249 2.35 -19.75 -16.67
C TYR A 249 2.56 -21.03 -17.50
N ASN A 250 2.60 -22.18 -16.84
CA ASN A 250 2.77 -23.48 -17.48
C ASN A 250 1.62 -23.90 -18.38
N LEU A 251 0.43 -23.30 -18.24
CA LEU A 251 -0.66 -23.50 -19.20
C LEU A 251 -0.28 -23.00 -20.59
N LEU A 252 0.53 -21.95 -20.70
CA LEU A 252 0.94 -21.34 -21.97
C LEU A 252 2.37 -21.70 -22.40
N SER A 253 3.18 -22.27 -21.52
CA SER A 253 4.60 -22.54 -21.80
C SER A 253 4.86 -23.83 -22.59
N TRP A 254 3.81 -24.56 -23.01
CA TRP A 254 3.89 -25.85 -23.72
C TRP A 254 4.71 -26.94 -23.01
N ARG A 255 5.01 -26.77 -21.72
CA ARG A 255 5.77 -27.74 -20.92
C ARG A 255 5.06 -29.10 -20.82
N ASP A 256 3.73 -29.09 -20.74
CA ASP A 256 2.90 -30.26 -20.96
C ASP A 256 2.05 -30.02 -22.21
N PRO A 257 2.43 -30.59 -23.37
CA PRO A 257 1.79 -30.29 -24.64
C PRO A 257 0.32 -30.72 -24.68
N ARG A 258 -0.07 -31.75 -23.90
CA ARG A 258 -1.47 -32.20 -23.83
C ARG A 258 -2.30 -31.21 -23.02
N ALA A 259 -1.79 -30.78 -21.86
CA ALA A 259 -2.48 -29.83 -21.00
C ALA A 259 -2.64 -28.46 -21.67
N THR A 260 -1.56 -27.94 -22.28
CA THR A 260 -1.59 -26.67 -23.02
C THR A 260 -2.54 -26.75 -24.22
N ALA A 261 -2.52 -27.83 -25.01
CA ALA A 261 -3.44 -27.99 -26.14
C ALA A 261 -4.91 -28.01 -25.69
N LEU A 262 -5.25 -28.77 -24.65
CA LEU A 262 -6.61 -28.79 -24.09
C LEU A 262 -7.04 -27.41 -23.57
N PHE A 263 -6.13 -26.69 -22.89
CA PHE A 263 -6.39 -25.34 -22.42
C PHE A 263 -6.62 -24.36 -23.58
N LEU A 264 -5.79 -24.39 -24.63
CA LEU A 264 -5.94 -23.52 -25.80
C LEU A 264 -7.22 -23.82 -26.60
N ILE A 265 -7.58 -25.10 -26.77
CA ILE A 265 -8.87 -25.49 -27.38
C ILE A 265 -10.03 -24.96 -26.53
N LEU A 266 -9.98 -25.11 -25.20
CA LEU A 266 -10.99 -24.57 -24.30
C LEU A 266 -11.08 -23.04 -24.40
N CYS A 267 -9.94 -22.34 -24.44
CA CYS A 267 -9.88 -20.89 -24.65
C CYS A 267 -10.46 -20.48 -26.01
N LEU A 268 -10.21 -21.24 -27.08
CA LEU A 268 -10.75 -20.97 -28.41
C LEU A 268 -12.27 -21.15 -28.42
N ILE A 269 -12.77 -22.26 -27.85
CA ILE A 269 -14.22 -22.50 -27.71
C ILE A 269 -14.84 -21.39 -26.86
N ALA A 270 -14.24 -21.05 -25.71
CA ALA A 270 -14.72 -19.98 -24.86
C ALA A 270 -14.73 -18.62 -25.58
N SER A 271 -13.70 -18.31 -26.37
CA SER A 271 -13.63 -17.09 -27.18
C SER A 271 -14.77 -17.02 -28.20
N VAL A 272 -15.00 -18.10 -28.96
CA VAL A 272 -16.11 -18.17 -29.93
C VAL A 272 -17.46 -18.04 -29.24
N LEU A 273 -17.68 -18.75 -28.12
CA LEU A 273 -18.91 -18.65 -27.34
C LEU A 273 -19.15 -17.25 -26.79
N LEU A 274 -18.10 -16.59 -26.26
CA LEU A 274 -18.18 -15.22 -25.75
C LEU A 274 -18.35 -14.18 -26.86
N TYR A 275 -17.85 -14.44 -28.06
CA TYR A 275 -18.03 -13.57 -29.21
C TYR A 275 -19.47 -13.62 -29.76
N ILE A 276 -20.04 -14.82 -29.85
CA ILE A 276 -21.41 -15.02 -30.37
C ILE A 276 -22.47 -14.63 -29.33
N THR A 277 -22.20 -14.90 -28.05
CA THR A 277 -23.19 -14.71 -26.99
C THR A 277 -23.10 -13.28 -26.44
N PRO A 278 -24.22 -12.53 -26.35
CA PRO A 278 -24.19 -11.20 -25.74
C PRO A 278 -23.70 -11.27 -24.29
N PRO A 279 -22.87 -10.33 -23.82
CA PRO A 279 -22.21 -10.41 -22.52
C PRO A 279 -23.21 -10.49 -21.35
N LYS A 280 -24.41 -9.90 -21.51
CA LYS A 280 -25.49 -9.99 -20.53
C LYS A 280 -25.93 -11.43 -20.26
N VAL A 281 -26.07 -12.25 -21.31
CA VAL A 281 -26.48 -13.65 -21.18
C VAL A 281 -25.39 -14.47 -20.49
N VAL A 282 -24.13 -14.25 -20.87
CA VAL A 282 -22.97 -14.90 -20.23
C VAL A 282 -22.94 -14.62 -18.73
N VAL A 283 -23.02 -13.34 -18.34
CA VAL A 283 -23.02 -12.93 -16.93
C VAL A 283 -24.21 -13.55 -16.20
N THR A 284 -25.41 -13.54 -16.80
CA THR A 284 -26.62 -14.12 -16.21
C THR A 284 -26.43 -15.61 -15.93
N VAL A 285 -26.07 -16.40 -16.95
CA VAL A 285 -25.88 -17.84 -16.82
C VAL A 285 -24.80 -18.16 -15.78
N MET A 286 -23.68 -17.44 -15.79
CA MET A 286 -22.60 -17.62 -14.81
C MET A 286 -23.05 -17.28 -13.38
N GLY A 287 -23.81 -16.19 -13.20
CA GLY A 287 -24.36 -15.79 -11.90
C GLY A 287 -25.32 -16.82 -11.34
N PHE A 288 -26.31 -17.26 -12.13
CA PHE A 288 -27.24 -18.31 -11.69
C PHE A 288 -26.55 -19.65 -11.45
N TYR A 289 -25.56 -20.02 -12.27
CA TYR A 289 -24.80 -21.24 -12.09
C TYR A 289 -24.00 -21.22 -10.77
N THR A 290 -23.38 -20.09 -10.42
CA THR A 290 -22.61 -19.95 -9.18
C THR A 290 -23.50 -19.92 -7.93
N MET A 291 -24.68 -19.31 -8.01
CA MET A 291 -25.68 -19.21 -6.93
C MET A 291 -26.71 -20.36 -6.89
N ARG A 292 -26.61 -21.33 -7.82
CA ARG A 292 -27.56 -22.47 -7.97
C ARG A 292 -27.86 -23.19 -6.66
N HIS A 293 -29.08 -23.69 -6.48
CA HIS A 293 -29.48 -24.37 -5.24
C HIS A 293 -28.51 -25.52 -4.82
N PRO A 294 -28.20 -25.70 -3.52
CA PRO A 294 -27.24 -26.71 -3.03
C PRO A 294 -27.53 -28.13 -3.50
N ARG A 295 -28.81 -28.48 -3.70
CA ARG A 295 -29.25 -29.79 -4.21
C ARG A 295 -28.64 -30.16 -5.56
N PHE A 296 -28.26 -29.17 -6.37
CA PHE A 296 -27.64 -29.38 -7.70
C PHE A 296 -26.12 -29.21 -7.67
N ARG A 297 -25.49 -29.27 -6.48
CA ARG A 297 -24.03 -29.15 -6.33
C ARG A 297 -23.41 -30.44 -5.87
N ASP A 298 -22.42 -30.88 -6.63
CA ASP A 298 -21.47 -31.89 -6.15
C ASP A 298 -20.48 -31.25 -5.18
N GLN A 299 -20.14 -31.99 -4.12
CA GLN A 299 -19.17 -31.57 -3.09
C GLN A 299 -17.71 -31.67 -3.55
N ARG A 300 -17.48 -32.21 -4.75
CA ARG A 300 -16.14 -32.41 -5.32
C ARG A 300 -15.53 -31.08 -5.80
N PRO A 301 -14.21 -30.89 -5.68
CA PRO A 301 -13.53 -29.73 -6.26
C PRO A 301 -13.79 -29.66 -7.77
N SER A 302 -13.88 -28.44 -8.30
CA SER A 302 -14.17 -28.24 -9.73
C SER A 302 -13.11 -28.89 -10.61
N TYR A 303 -13.52 -29.47 -11.74
CA TYR A 303 -12.61 -30.07 -12.73
C TYR A 303 -11.43 -29.16 -13.12
N PRO A 304 -11.59 -27.85 -13.40
CA PRO A 304 -10.44 -26.98 -13.69
C PRO A 304 -9.49 -26.81 -12.50
N MET A 305 -10.01 -26.75 -11.27
CA MET A 305 -9.16 -26.66 -10.07
C MET A 305 -8.35 -27.95 -9.87
N ASN A 306 -8.95 -29.11 -10.11
CA ASN A 306 -8.23 -30.40 -10.06
C ASN A 306 -7.17 -30.51 -11.15
N PHE A 307 -7.47 -30.02 -12.36
CA PHE A 307 -6.53 -29.98 -13.47
C PHE A 307 -5.33 -29.08 -13.14
N LEU A 308 -5.57 -27.84 -12.68
CA LEU A 308 -4.51 -26.91 -12.26
C LEU A 308 -3.62 -27.46 -11.16
N ARG A 309 -4.22 -28.14 -10.15
CA ARG A 309 -3.46 -28.77 -9.06
C ARG A 309 -2.54 -29.90 -9.52
N ARG A 310 -2.83 -30.54 -10.66
CA ARG A 310 -2.04 -31.64 -11.23
C ARG A 310 -0.93 -31.16 -12.16
N LEU A 311 -0.90 -29.87 -12.52
CA LEU A 311 0.17 -29.33 -13.34
C LEU A 311 1.48 -29.26 -12.56
N PRO A 312 2.62 -29.61 -13.21
CA PRO A 312 3.91 -29.56 -12.58
C PRO A 312 4.27 -28.12 -12.19
N ALA A 313 4.84 -27.94 -11.00
CA ALA A 313 5.43 -26.69 -10.56
C ALA A 313 6.96 -26.84 -10.51
N ARG A 314 7.70 -25.74 -10.63
CA ARG A 314 9.17 -25.79 -10.59
C ARG A 314 9.69 -25.99 -9.17
N THR A 315 8.83 -25.88 -8.16
CA THR A 315 9.14 -26.33 -6.79
C THR A 315 9.61 -27.77 -6.74
N ASP A 316 9.07 -28.65 -7.60
CA ASP A 316 9.46 -30.06 -7.65
C ASP A 316 10.89 -30.26 -8.22
N SER A 317 11.50 -29.20 -8.74
CA SER A 317 12.86 -29.16 -9.28
C SER A 317 13.84 -28.32 -8.45
N LEU A 318 13.40 -27.76 -7.32
CA LEU A 318 14.26 -27.07 -6.37
C LEU A 318 14.89 -28.10 -5.41
N LEU A 319 16.18 -27.93 -5.12
CA LEU A 319 16.95 -28.75 -4.16
C LEU A 319 16.61 -28.43 -2.71
#